data_AF-A0A660ZWP2-F1
#
_entry.id   AF-A0A660ZWP2-F1
#
_cell.length_a   1.000
_cell.length_b   1.000
_cell.length_c   1.000
_cell.angle_alpha   90.00
_cell.angle_beta   90.00
_cell.angle_gamma   90.00
#
_symmetry.space_group_name_H-M   'P 1'
#
loop_
_entity.id
_entity.type
_entity.pdbx_description
1 polymer ?
#
loop_
_entity_poly.entity_id
_entity_poly.type
_entity_poly.pdbx_seq_one_letter_code
_entity_poly.pdbx_strand_id
1 'polypeptide(L)'
;MSWDTVEGGGLLGSDGPVKVTIDNAYFGYDAGYQSGEQLLFILEGSTPDSDDPITQFYSVGNGWDTDDGKVVTGRDSFINSCNYARFFTAAVKVDADTVMALGDPADATIWKGQSFMMERVGFKMTFKSEGEKEFFVFIPVGKAKKDKKSKKGGKGKASSSSEKKGGKSLRGKVKKMADKYDDHDDFLAAVLDKYPEVEDDDDLYEDVLEEDGIFEEVNG
;
A
#
# COMPACT_ATOMS: atom_id res chain seq x y z
N MET A 1 31.92 7.34 -14.79
CA MET A 1 31.43 6.48 -13.70
C MET A 1 30.26 5.70 -14.26
N SER A 2 30.52 4.46 -14.68
CA SER A 2 29.46 3.52 -15.08
C SER A 2 28.72 3.09 -13.83
N TRP A 3 27.40 3.14 -13.88
CA TRP A 3 26.58 2.41 -12.94
C TRP A 3 26.59 0.97 -13.41
N ASP A 4 27.60 0.21 -12.99
CA ASP A 4 27.49 -1.24 -13.00
C ASP A 4 26.32 -1.59 -12.09
N THR A 5 25.21 -1.98 -12.69
CA THR A 5 24.11 -2.66 -12.02
C THR A 5 24.71 -3.83 -11.27
N VAL A 6 24.83 -3.68 -9.95
CA VAL A 6 25.14 -4.79 -9.05
C VAL A 6 24.19 -5.91 -9.43
N GLU A 7 24.76 -7.05 -9.83
CA GLU A 7 24.08 -8.33 -10.06
C GLU A 7 23.46 -8.81 -8.73
N GLY A 8 22.46 -8.07 -8.24
CA GLY A 8 21.64 -8.45 -7.11
C GLY A 8 20.45 -9.24 -7.61
N GLY A 9 20.60 -10.57 -7.70
CA GLY A 9 19.50 -11.54 -7.61
C GLY A 9 18.27 -11.28 -8.48
N GLY A 10 18.46 -10.86 -9.73
CA GLY A 10 17.36 -10.57 -10.63
C GLY A 10 16.66 -11.82 -11.12
N LEU A 11 15.63 -12.30 -10.39
CA LEU A 11 14.50 -13.01 -11.02
C LEU A 11 13.73 -12.10 -12.00
N LEU A 12 14.12 -10.82 -12.09
CA LEU A 12 13.53 -9.73 -12.89
C LEU A 12 13.87 -9.79 -14.40
N GLY A 13 14.01 -11.00 -14.95
CA GLY A 13 14.03 -11.25 -16.39
C GLY A 13 12.70 -11.78 -16.93
N SER A 14 11.67 -11.91 -16.10
CA SER A 14 10.36 -12.43 -16.51
C SER A 14 9.54 -11.37 -17.24
N ASP A 15 9.08 -11.68 -18.45
CA ASP A 15 8.13 -10.91 -19.25
C ASP A 15 6.70 -10.94 -18.63
N GLY A 16 6.54 -10.43 -17.41
CA GLY A 16 5.24 -10.24 -16.78
C GLY A 16 5.19 -10.31 -15.25
N PRO A 17 3.99 -10.19 -14.67
CA PRO A 17 3.79 -10.17 -13.23
C PRO A 17 4.17 -11.50 -12.57
N VAL A 18 4.90 -11.43 -11.46
CA VAL A 18 5.30 -12.60 -10.65
C VAL A 18 4.60 -12.56 -9.30
N LYS A 19 4.12 -13.71 -8.83
CA LYS A 19 3.55 -13.81 -7.49
C LYS A 19 4.68 -13.76 -6.45
N VAL A 20 4.61 -12.78 -5.56
CA VAL A 20 5.53 -12.64 -4.42
C VAL A 20 4.75 -12.76 -3.13
N THR A 21 5.23 -13.58 -2.20
CA THR A 21 4.78 -13.61 -0.81
C THR A 21 5.80 -12.89 0.03
N ILE A 22 5.37 -11.91 0.81
CA ILE A 22 6.23 -11.13 1.69
C ILE A 22 6.51 -11.96 2.95
N ASP A 23 7.74 -12.42 3.10
CA ASP A 23 8.18 -13.23 4.24
C ASP A 23 8.62 -12.35 5.41
N ASN A 24 9.17 -11.18 5.10
CA ASN A 24 9.62 -10.20 6.06
C ASN A 24 9.64 -8.79 5.45
N ALA A 25 9.46 -7.77 6.29
CA ALA A 25 9.51 -6.38 5.89
C ALA A 25 9.99 -5.53 7.07
N TYR A 26 10.92 -4.62 6.82
CA TYR A 26 11.52 -3.75 7.84
C TYR A 26 12.07 -2.48 7.20
N PHE A 27 12.31 -1.46 8.02
CA PHE A 27 13.05 -0.28 7.65
C PHE A 27 14.51 -0.41 8.05
N GLY A 28 15.41 0.12 7.22
CA GLY A 28 16.83 0.09 7.53
C GLY A 28 17.68 0.82 6.50
N TYR A 29 18.99 0.73 6.73
CA TYR A 29 20.01 1.32 5.88
C TYR A 29 20.83 0.22 5.25
N ASP A 30 21.10 0.32 3.95
CA ASP A 30 21.94 -0.61 3.22
C ASP A 30 23.14 0.13 2.62
N ALA A 31 24.36 -0.27 3.00
CA ALA A 31 25.58 0.40 2.54
C ALA A 31 25.80 0.31 1.03
N GLY A 32 25.22 -0.69 0.37
CA GLY A 32 25.23 -0.86 -1.09
C GLY A 32 24.24 0.07 -1.81
N TYR A 33 23.26 0.62 -1.10
CA TYR A 33 22.28 1.55 -1.65
C TYR A 33 22.58 2.99 -1.21
N GLN A 34 23.00 3.84 -2.14
CA GLN A 34 23.35 5.25 -1.87
C GLN A 34 24.29 5.42 -0.65
N SER A 35 25.28 4.54 -0.52
CA SER A 35 26.26 4.56 0.58
C SER A 35 25.65 4.41 1.98
N GLY A 36 24.43 3.90 2.11
CA GLY A 36 23.75 3.72 3.40
C GLY A 36 23.20 4.99 4.03
N GLU A 37 23.13 6.10 3.29
CA GLU A 37 22.63 7.37 3.83
C GLU A 37 21.10 7.47 3.81
N GLN A 38 20.45 6.74 2.91
CA GLN A 38 19.01 6.80 2.72
C GLN A 38 18.31 5.69 3.51
N LEU A 39 17.29 6.05 4.28
CA LEU A 39 16.41 5.08 4.90
C LEU A 39 15.56 4.37 3.84
N LEU A 40 15.49 3.05 3.93
CA LEU A 40 14.82 2.15 2.99
C LEU A 40 13.74 1.36 3.71
N PHE A 41 12.62 1.15 3.05
CA PHE A 41 11.75 0.00 3.29
C PHE A 41 12.33 -1.19 2.54
N ILE A 42 12.65 -2.24 3.28
CA ILE A 42 13.30 -3.46 2.80
C ILE A 42 12.27 -4.57 2.86
N LEU A 43 11.94 -5.12 1.70
CA LEU A 43 10.99 -6.20 1.53
C LEU A 43 11.74 -7.46 1.17
N GLU A 44 11.55 -8.51 1.96
CA GLU A 44 12.04 -9.86 1.70
C GLU A 44 10.86 -10.77 1.40
N GLY A 45 10.93 -11.51 0.31
CA GLY A 45 9.85 -12.39 -0.10
C GLY A 45 10.30 -13.57 -0.92
N SER A 46 9.34 -14.43 -1.23
CA SER A 46 9.53 -15.66 -1.98
C SER A 46 8.55 -15.74 -3.13
N THR A 47 8.95 -16.47 -4.17
CA THR A 47 8.10 -16.77 -5.32
C THR A 47 7.86 -18.27 -5.36
N PRO A 48 6.72 -18.75 -5.89
CA PRO A 48 6.49 -20.18 -6.03
C PRO A 48 7.41 -20.84 -7.08
N ASP A 49 7.97 -20.03 -7.98
CA ASP A 49 8.74 -20.49 -9.14
C ASP A 49 10.27 -20.40 -8.92
N SER A 50 10.72 -19.94 -7.75
CA SER A 50 12.13 -19.87 -7.37
C SER A 50 12.33 -20.08 -5.88
N ASP A 51 13.36 -20.87 -5.54
CA ASP A 51 13.82 -21.07 -4.17
C ASP A 51 14.69 -19.91 -3.65
N ASP A 52 15.12 -19.01 -4.55
CA ASP A 52 15.93 -17.85 -4.17
C ASP A 52 15.06 -16.74 -3.54
N PRO A 53 15.44 -16.24 -2.36
CA PRO A 53 14.72 -15.13 -1.74
C PRO A 53 14.88 -13.85 -2.57
N ILE A 54 13.79 -13.11 -2.69
CA ILE A 54 13.75 -11.78 -3.28
C ILE A 54 13.95 -10.76 -2.18
N THR A 55 14.92 -9.86 -2.36
CA THR A 55 15.07 -8.66 -1.54
C THR A 55 14.85 -7.43 -2.42
N GLN A 56 14.00 -6.50 -1.99
CA GLN A 56 13.71 -5.26 -2.69
C GLN A 56 13.87 -4.06 -1.75
N PHE A 57 14.37 -2.97 -2.32
CA PHE A 57 14.66 -1.74 -1.59
C PHE A 57 13.80 -0.60 -2.12
N TYR A 58 13.07 0.04 -1.21
CA TYR A 58 12.22 1.19 -1.52
C TYR A 58 12.65 2.37 -0.66
N SER A 59 13.19 3.42 -1.28
CA SER A 59 13.50 4.65 -0.57
C SER A 59 12.25 5.24 0.10
N VAL A 60 12.38 5.57 1.38
CA VAL A 60 11.30 6.16 2.20
C VAL A 60 11.23 7.68 2.01
N GLY A 61 12.29 8.27 1.49
CA GLY A 61 12.45 9.71 1.33
C GLY A 61 13.13 10.36 2.54
N ASN A 62 13.38 11.67 2.45
CA ASN A 62 14.12 12.40 3.48
C ASN A 62 13.23 12.77 4.67
N GLY A 63 13.85 12.80 5.87
CA GLY A 63 13.21 13.23 7.12
C GLY A 63 12.57 12.10 7.91
N TRP A 64 12.79 10.85 7.52
CA TRP A 64 12.37 9.67 8.26
C TRP A 64 13.55 9.01 8.96
N ASP A 65 13.28 8.42 10.11
CA ASP A 65 14.24 7.64 10.90
C ASP A 65 13.56 6.40 11.50
N THR A 66 14.35 5.42 11.91
CA THR A 66 13.86 4.22 12.60
C THR A 66 14.88 3.75 13.65
N ASP A 67 14.39 3.46 14.86
CA ASP A 67 15.22 2.95 15.95
C ASP A 67 15.30 1.42 15.97
N ASP A 68 14.20 0.75 15.58
CA ASP A 68 14.04 -0.70 15.71
C ASP A 68 13.84 -1.42 14.37
N GLY A 69 13.84 -0.66 13.27
CA GLY A 69 13.58 -1.15 11.92
C GLY A 69 12.14 -1.60 11.68
N LYS A 70 11.21 -1.44 12.62
CA LYS A 70 9.81 -1.80 12.40
C LYS A 70 8.98 -0.58 12.10
N VAL A 71 9.18 0.48 12.86
CA VAL A 71 8.39 1.71 12.74
C VAL A 71 9.29 2.86 12.30
N VAL A 72 8.80 3.67 11.36
CA VAL A 72 9.44 4.95 11.02
C VAL A 72 8.78 6.12 11.72
N THR A 73 9.60 7.11 12.06
CA THR A 73 9.15 8.36 12.68
C THR A 73 9.86 9.54 12.03
N GLY A 74 9.35 10.75 12.26
CA GLY A 74 10.01 12.01 11.85
C GLY A 74 9.16 12.91 10.96
N ARG A 75 8.17 12.37 10.25
CA ARG A 75 7.18 13.14 9.47
C ARG A 75 5.78 12.60 9.70
N ASP A 76 4.79 13.40 9.31
CA ASP A 76 3.38 13.02 9.41
C ASP A 76 2.92 12.18 8.21
N SER A 77 3.58 12.30 7.05
CA SER A 77 3.21 11.59 5.83
C SER A 77 4.38 11.36 4.86
N PHE A 78 4.29 10.27 4.09
CA PHE A 78 5.28 9.93 3.07
C PHE A 78 5.15 10.84 1.85
N ILE A 79 6.27 11.22 1.24
CA ILE A 79 6.22 12.00 0.00
C ILE A 79 5.82 11.06 -1.15
N ASN A 80 4.75 11.39 -1.87
CA ASN A 80 4.21 10.59 -2.99
C ASN A 80 5.25 10.17 -4.05
N SER A 81 6.33 10.95 -4.20
CA SER A 81 7.39 10.66 -5.16
C SER A 81 8.40 9.61 -4.69
N CYS A 82 8.46 9.26 -3.40
CA CYS A 82 9.38 8.24 -2.89
C CYS A 82 8.95 6.83 -3.31
N ASN A 83 9.88 5.89 -3.34
CA ASN A 83 9.61 4.55 -3.86
C ASN A 83 8.67 3.76 -2.93
N TYR A 84 8.76 3.98 -1.61
CA TYR A 84 7.84 3.35 -0.66
C TYR A 84 6.40 3.83 -0.84
N ALA A 85 6.17 5.14 -0.98
CA ALA A 85 4.84 5.69 -1.23
C ALA A 85 4.25 5.16 -2.53
N ARG A 86 5.06 4.99 -3.59
CA ARG A 86 4.61 4.37 -4.85
C ARG A 86 4.22 2.91 -4.67
N PHE A 87 5.00 2.14 -3.93
CA PHE A 87 4.67 0.76 -3.59
C PHE A 87 3.34 0.69 -2.81
N PHE A 88 3.18 1.49 -1.76
CA PHE A 88 1.95 1.55 -0.96
C PHE A 88 0.75 1.95 -1.83
N THR A 89 0.87 3.02 -2.62
CA THR A 89 -0.18 3.47 -3.53
C THR A 89 -0.58 2.39 -4.53
N ALA A 90 0.39 1.66 -5.08
CA ALA A 90 0.13 0.55 -5.99
C ALA A 90 -0.58 -0.61 -5.27
N ALA A 91 -0.20 -0.92 -4.03
CA ALA A 91 -0.88 -1.91 -3.20
C ALA A 91 -2.35 -1.51 -2.93
N VAL A 92 -2.60 -0.24 -2.58
CA VAL A 92 -3.96 0.30 -2.36
C VAL A 92 -4.79 0.22 -3.65
N LYS A 93 -4.23 0.57 -4.80
CA LYS A 93 -4.91 0.42 -6.10
C LYS A 93 -5.30 -1.02 -6.42
N VAL A 94 -4.53 -1.99 -5.94
CA VAL A 94 -4.81 -3.41 -6.10
C VAL A 94 -5.89 -3.90 -5.12
N ASP A 95 -5.82 -3.47 -3.85
CA ASP A 95 -6.72 -3.90 -2.79
C ASP A 95 -6.79 -2.94 -1.60
N ALA A 96 -7.46 -1.79 -1.79
CA ALA A 96 -7.56 -0.75 -0.78
C ALA A 96 -8.08 -1.29 0.57
N ASP A 97 -9.19 -2.02 0.56
CA ASP A 97 -9.80 -2.60 1.77
C ASP A 97 -8.81 -3.46 2.57
N THR A 98 -8.08 -4.35 1.88
CA THR A 98 -7.12 -5.23 2.54
C THR A 98 -5.94 -4.42 3.07
N VAL A 99 -5.38 -3.52 2.27
CA VAL A 99 -4.16 -2.77 2.62
C VAL A 99 -4.42 -1.81 3.77
N MET A 100 -5.53 -1.06 3.73
CA MET A 100 -5.91 -0.15 4.82
C MET A 100 -6.23 -0.89 6.11
N ALA A 101 -6.72 -2.14 6.03
CA ALA A 101 -6.94 -2.99 7.20
C ALA A 101 -5.65 -3.57 7.80
N LEU A 102 -4.49 -3.46 7.14
CA LEU A 102 -3.22 -3.98 7.66
C LEU A 102 -2.69 -3.14 8.83
N GLY A 103 -3.00 -1.84 8.85
CA GLY A 103 -2.59 -0.91 9.91
C GLY A 103 -1.85 0.32 9.37
N ASP A 104 -1.09 0.95 10.25
CA ASP A 104 -0.33 2.16 9.94
C ASP A 104 0.81 1.87 8.93
N PRO A 105 0.86 2.54 7.75
CA PRO A 105 1.93 2.36 6.78
C PRO A 105 3.32 2.75 7.31
N ALA A 106 3.42 3.45 8.45
CA ALA A 106 4.68 3.68 9.14
C ALA A 106 5.23 2.43 9.86
N ASP A 107 4.43 1.37 10.02
CA ASP A 107 4.86 0.07 10.55
C ASP A 107 5.11 -0.93 9.39
N ALA A 108 6.35 -1.32 9.17
CA ALA A 108 6.73 -2.26 8.11
C ALA A 108 6.18 -3.66 8.35
N THR A 109 5.86 -4.03 9.58
CA THR A 109 5.46 -5.40 9.93
C THR A 109 4.08 -5.77 9.37
N ILE A 110 3.26 -4.77 9.01
CA ILE A 110 1.92 -4.94 8.43
C ILE A 110 1.95 -5.72 7.11
N TRP A 111 3.07 -5.66 6.38
CA TRP A 111 3.24 -6.30 5.08
C TRP A 111 3.53 -7.79 5.17
N LYS A 112 3.97 -8.28 6.33
CA LYS A 112 4.37 -9.67 6.50
C LYS A 112 3.21 -10.62 6.26
N GLY A 113 3.44 -11.62 5.42
CA GLY A 113 2.46 -12.64 5.04
C GLY A 113 1.48 -12.21 3.94
N GLN A 114 1.60 -10.99 3.42
CA GLN A 114 0.82 -10.56 2.25
C GLN A 114 1.40 -11.17 0.97
N SER A 115 0.54 -11.33 -0.04
CA SER A 115 0.96 -11.80 -1.36
C SER A 115 0.39 -10.92 -2.45
N PHE A 116 1.24 -10.48 -3.37
CA PHE A 116 0.88 -9.65 -4.52
C PHE A 116 1.41 -10.26 -5.82
N MET A 117 0.74 -9.96 -6.92
CA MET A 117 1.37 -10.02 -8.23
C MET A 117 2.20 -8.75 -8.37
N MET A 118 3.51 -8.91 -8.52
CA MET A 118 4.48 -7.82 -8.58
C MET A 118 5.04 -7.71 -9.98
N GLU A 119 5.24 -6.49 -10.47
CA GLU A 119 5.84 -6.23 -11.78
C GLU A 119 6.79 -5.03 -11.71
N ARG A 120 7.77 -5.01 -12.61
CA ARG A 120 8.71 -3.90 -12.74
C ARG A 120 8.10 -2.81 -13.61
N VAL A 121 7.73 -1.69 -13.01
CA VAL A 121 7.07 -0.57 -13.69
C VAL A 121 8.05 0.58 -13.88
N GLY A 122 8.10 1.10 -15.11
CA GLY A 122 8.88 2.27 -15.49
C GLY A 122 8.20 3.58 -15.08
N PHE A 123 8.96 4.48 -14.48
CA PHE A 123 8.53 5.82 -14.11
C PHE A 123 9.47 6.84 -14.73
N LYS A 124 8.90 7.89 -15.29
CA LYS A 124 9.63 9.02 -15.85
C LYS A 124 9.72 10.13 -14.80
N MET A 125 10.93 10.65 -14.58
CA MET A 125 11.17 11.84 -13.76
C MET A 125 11.99 12.84 -14.53
N THR A 126 11.57 14.09 -14.50
CA THR A 126 12.28 15.21 -15.13
C THR A 126 13.23 15.85 -14.13
N PHE A 127 14.52 15.74 -14.39
CA PHE A 127 15.57 16.38 -13.61
C PHE A 127 15.97 17.70 -14.26
N LYS A 128 16.02 18.79 -13.48
CA LYS A 128 16.29 20.15 -13.99
C LYS A 128 17.58 20.26 -14.81
N SER A 129 18.59 19.45 -14.52
CA SER A 129 19.91 19.49 -15.16
C SER A 129 20.19 18.32 -16.13
N GLU A 130 19.36 17.29 -16.13
CA GLU A 130 19.67 16.02 -16.83
C GLU A 130 18.55 15.55 -17.76
N GLY A 131 17.45 16.29 -17.83
CA GLY A 131 16.29 15.94 -18.65
C GLY A 131 15.42 14.85 -18.02
N GLU A 132 14.59 14.23 -18.85
CA GLU A 132 13.73 13.12 -18.43
C GLU A 132 14.56 11.84 -18.31
N LYS A 133 14.52 11.21 -17.13
CA LYS A 133 15.11 9.90 -16.89
C LYS A 133 14.02 8.91 -16.51
N GLU A 134 14.12 7.73 -17.08
CA GLU A 134 13.32 6.60 -16.69
C GLU A 134 14.04 5.80 -15.61
N PHE A 135 13.29 5.37 -14.62
CA PHE A 135 13.74 4.44 -13.60
C PHE A 135 12.62 3.44 -13.34
N PHE A 136 12.97 2.31 -12.74
CA PHE A 136 12.05 1.21 -12.59
C PHE A 136 11.87 0.89 -11.12
N VAL A 137 10.63 0.60 -10.72
CA VAL A 137 10.28 0.17 -9.36
C VAL A 137 9.46 -1.10 -9.46
N PHE A 138 9.75 -2.08 -8.61
CA PHE A 138 9.00 -3.33 -8.54
C PHE A 138 7.81 -3.16 -7.61
N ILE A 139 6.57 -3.16 -8.13
CA ILE A 139 5.38 -2.78 -7.36
C ILE A 139 4.23 -3.78 -7.56
N PRO A 140 3.23 -3.80 -6.65
CA PRO A 140 2.02 -4.58 -6.83
C PRO A 140 1.23 -4.11 -8.06
N VAL A 141 0.78 -5.07 -8.88
CA VAL A 141 -0.09 -4.85 -10.05
C VAL A 141 -1.36 -5.72 -10.02
N GLY A 142 -1.47 -6.64 -9.05
CA GLY A 142 -2.68 -7.44 -8.88
C GLY A 142 -2.71 -8.25 -7.60
N LYS A 143 -3.90 -8.75 -7.24
CA LYS A 143 -4.06 -9.63 -6.08
C LYS A 143 -3.47 -10.99 -6.40
N ALA A 144 -2.61 -11.51 -5.52
CA ALA A 144 -2.24 -12.92 -5.62
C ALA A 144 -3.45 -13.78 -5.23
N LYS A 145 -3.84 -14.73 -6.08
CA LYS A 145 -4.85 -15.72 -5.68
C LYS A 145 -4.31 -16.48 -4.47
N LYS A 146 -5.12 -16.57 -3.41
CA LYS A 146 -4.83 -17.46 -2.28
C LYS A 146 -4.70 -18.86 -2.85
N ASP A 147 -3.51 -19.43 -2.80
CA ASP A 147 -3.35 -20.83 -3.15
C ASP A 147 -4.24 -21.62 -2.20
N LYS A 148 -5.09 -22.48 -2.76
CA LYS A 148 -5.80 -23.48 -1.96
C LYS A 148 -4.72 -24.33 -1.30
N LYS A 149 -4.41 -23.98 -0.05
CA LYS A 149 -3.44 -24.63 0.83
C LYS A 149 -3.53 -26.14 0.65
N SER A 150 -2.59 -26.73 -0.09
CA SER A 150 -2.43 -28.17 -0.13
C SER A 150 -2.03 -28.58 1.28
N LYS A 151 -2.98 -29.23 1.94
CA LYS A 151 -2.90 -29.63 3.33
C LYS A 151 -1.84 -30.74 3.45
N LYS A 152 -0.62 -30.41 3.84
CA LYS A 152 0.35 -31.42 4.32
C LYS A 152 1.15 -30.90 5.51
N GLY A 153 0.73 -31.38 6.69
CA GLY A 153 1.57 -31.68 7.85
C GLY A 153 2.33 -30.54 8.54
N GLY A 154 1.79 -30.03 9.65
CA GLY A 154 2.54 -29.18 10.57
C GLY A 154 1.70 -28.79 11.78
N LYS A 155 1.71 -29.65 12.79
CA LYS A 155 0.93 -29.57 14.03
C LYS A 155 1.47 -28.43 14.90
N GLY A 156 0.77 -27.29 14.92
CA GLY A 156 1.07 -26.13 15.76
C GLY A 156 -0.21 -25.58 16.39
N LYS A 157 -0.23 -25.57 17.72
CA LYS A 157 -1.38 -25.48 18.61
C LYS A 157 -1.95 -24.05 18.72
N ALA A 158 -3.28 -23.99 18.71
CA ALA A 158 -4.22 -22.89 18.93
C ALA A 158 -3.78 -21.69 19.79
N SER A 159 -4.26 -20.49 19.41
CA SER A 159 -4.74 -19.47 20.33
C SER A 159 -5.78 -18.55 19.66
N SER A 160 -7.05 -18.77 20.03
CA SER A 160 -8.17 -17.83 20.10
C SER A 160 -8.35 -16.76 19.00
N SER A 161 -9.10 -17.15 17.97
CA SER A 161 -10.00 -16.24 17.26
C SER A 161 -11.08 -15.75 18.22
N SER A 162 -11.16 -14.44 18.43
CA SER A 162 -12.36 -13.78 18.94
C SER A 162 -13.13 -13.21 17.75
N GLU A 163 -14.32 -13.75 17.50
CA GLU A 163 -15.35 -13.12 16.70
C GLU A 163 -15.69 -11.72 17.22
N LYS A 164 -15.89 -10.76 16.32
CA LYS A 164 -16.97 -9.74 16.37
C LYS A 164 -17.06 -9.10 14.97
N LYS A 165 -18.04 -9.50 14.16
CA LYS A 165 -19.41 -8.97 14.06
C LYS A 165 -19.51 -7.56 13.44
N GLY A 166 -19.77 -7.55 12.13
CA GLY A 166 -20.79 -6.72 11.48
C GLY A 166 -20.71 -5.20 11.62
N GLY A 167 -19.95 -4.55 10.73
CA GLY A 167 -20.14 -3.13 10.40
C GLY A 167 -20.58 -3.02 8.94
N LYS A 168 -21.78 -2.48 8.68
CA LYS A 168 -22.14 -1.98 7.33
C LYS A 168 -21.18 -0.82 7.03
N SER A 169 -20.56 -0.82 5.84
CA SER A 169 -19.58 0.21 5.44
C SER A 169 -20.15 1.63 5.60
N LEU A 170 -19.30 2.59 5.99
CA LEU A 170 -19.65 3.98 6.27
C LEU A 170 -20.37 4.63 5.08
N ARG A 171 -19.84 4.44 3.86
CA ARG A 171 -20.48 4.84 2.59
C ARG A 171 -21.91 4.33 2.43
N GLY A 172 -22.18 3.09 2.86
CA GLY A 172 -23.54 2.52 2.85
C GLY A 172 -24.49 3.11 3.89
N LYS A 173 -23.98 3.76 4.94
CA LYS A 173 -24.78 4.53 5.91
C LYS A 173 -25.04 5.95 5.41
N VAL A 174 -24.06 6.56 4.74
CA VAL A 174 -24.15 7.89 4.11
C VAL A 174 -25.16 7.86 2.95
N LYS A 175 -25.08 6.87 2.06
CA LYS A 175 -26.09 6.66 0.98
C LYS A 175 -27.53 6.56 1.50
N LYS A 176 -27.75 5.84 2.61
CA LYS A 176 -29.08 5.73 3.23
C LYS A 176 -29.55 6.99 3.95
N MET A 177 -28.64 7.92 4.17
CA MET A 177 -28.96 9.22 4.72
C MET A 177 -29.44 10.14 3.61
N ALA A 178 -28.85 10.06 2.41
CA ALA A 178 -29.24 10.84 1.23
C ALA A 178 -30.74 10.71 0.91
N ASP A 179 -31.32 9.50 1.01
CA ASP A 179 -32.77 9.23 0.84
C ASP A 179 -33.71 10.07 1.73
N LYS A 180 -33.20 10.79 2.74
CA LYS A 180 -34.00 11.51 3.74
C LYS A 180 -33.97 13.03 3.59
N TYR A 181 -33.17 13.52 2.66
CA TYR A 181 -32.96 14.95 2.45
C TYR A 181 -33.25 15.23 0.98
N ASP A 182 -34.05 16.26 0.74
CA ASP A 182 -34.42 16.70 -0.62
C ASP A 182 -33.44 17.77 -1.16
N ASP A 183 -32.50 18.22 -0.32
CA ASP A 183 -31.53 19.26 -0.60
C ASP A 183 -30.11 18.79 -0.20
N HIS A 184 -29.13 19.11 -1.06
CA HIS A 184 -27.75 18.63 -0.95
C HIS A 184 -27.01 19.29 0.22
N ASP A 185 -27.24 20.58 0.48
CA ASP A 185 -26.59 21.32 1.57
C ASP A 185 -27.05 20.79 2.94
N ASP A 186 -28.35 20.53 3.07
CA ASP A 186 -28.93 19.94 4.29
C ASP A 186 -28.44 18.49 4.52
N PHE A 187 -28.23 17.73 3.45
CA PHE A 187 -27.63 16.40 3.50
C PHE A 187 -26.16 16.46 3.96
N LEU A 188 -25.36 17.34 3.37
CA LEU A 188 -23.94 17.53 3.70
C LEU A 188 -23.76 17.88 5.18
N ALA A 189 -24.49 18.87 5.66
CA ALA A 189 -24.43 19.27 7.07
C ALA A 189 -24.82 18.11 8.01
N ALA A 190 -25.83 17.32 7.66
CA ALA A 190 -26.27 16.18 8.45
C ALA A 190 -25.28 15.00 8.42
N VAL A 191 -24.58 14.79 7.30
CA VAL A 191 -23.56 13.74 7.17
C VAL A 191 -22.33 14.07 8.00
N LEU A 192 -21.81 15.31 7.90
CA LEU A 192 -20.62 15.72 8.63
C LEU A 192 -20.85 15.80 10.16
N ASP A 193 -22.05 16.23 10.59
CA ASP A 193 -22.42 16.22 12.02
C ASP A 193 -22.55 14.79 12.59
N LYS A 194 -23.10 13.86 11.80
CA LYS A 194 -23.44 12.52 12.27
C LYS A 194 -22.35 11.47 12.04
N TYR A 195 -21.51 11.69 11.05
CA TYR A 195 -20.38 10.85 10.68
C TYR A 195 -19.15 11.73 10.46
N PRO A 196 -18.52 12.25 11.53
CA PRO A 196 -17.32 13.09 11.41
C PRO A 196 -16.15 12.33 10.76
N GLU A 197 -16.15 11.00 10.89
CA GLU A 197 -15.26 10.06 10.19
C GLU A 197 -15.40 10.09 8.65
N VAL A 198 -16.34 10.88 8.09
CA VAL A 198 -16.40 11.21 6.66
C VAL A 198 -15.37 12.28 6.28
N GLU A 199 -15.07 13.26 7.16
CA GLU A 199 -14.05 14.29 6.89
C GLU A 199 -12.63 13.69 6.80
N ASP A 200 -12.41 12.56 7.48
CA ASP A 200 -11.13 11.84 7.49
C ASP A 200 -10.96 10.86 6.30
N ASP A 201 -12.00 10.69 5.47
CA ASP A 201 -12.02 9.80 4.30
C ASP A 201 -12.17 10.67 3.05
N ASP A 202 -11.04 11.17 2.52
CA ASP A 202 -10.99 12.14 1.39
C ASP A 202 -11.85 11.71 0.20
N ASP A 203 -11.85 10.41 -0.16
CA ASP A 203 -12.65 9.87 -1.27
C ASP A 203 -14.15 9.94 -0.95
N LEU A 204 -14.55 9.62 0.29
CA LEU A 204 -15.94 9.71 0.72
C LEU A 204 -16.39 11.16 0.95
N TYR A 205 -15.47 12.02 1.40
CA TYR A 205 -15.72 13.44 1.61
C TYR A 205 -15.94 14.16 0.28
N GLU A 206 -15.10 13.89 -0.73
CA GLU A 206 -15.26 14.38 -2.09
C GLU A 206 -16.57 13.86 -2.70
N ASP A 207 -16.86 12.56 -2.58
CA ASP A 207 -18.12 11.94 -3.01
C ASP A 207 -19.38 12.57 -2.34
N VAL A 208 -19.26 13.10 -1.12
CA VAL A 208 -20.37 13.75 -0.40
C VAL A 208 -20.47 15.23 -0.74
N LEU A 209 -19.34 15.87 -1.02
CA LEU A 209 -19.25 17.29 -1.38
C LEU A 209 -19.66 17.59 -2.83
N GLU A 210 -19.44 16.66 -3.76
CA GLU A 210 -19.84 16.84 -5.16
C GLU A 210 -21.36 16.80 -5.30
N GLU A 211 -21.93 17.79 -6.03
CA GLU A 211 -23.37 17.83 -6.33
C GLU A 211 -23.81 16.57 -7.08
N ASP A 212 -22.97 16.07 -8.01
CA ASP A 212 -23.15 14.83 -8.78
C ASP A 212 -22.64 13.56 -8.07
N GLY A 213 -22.30 13.68 -6.78
CA GLY A 213 -21.78 12.61 -5.95
C GLY A 213 -22.86 11.68 -5.37
N ILE A 214 -22.66 11.25 -4.12
CA ILE A 214 -23.53 10.28 -3.43
C ILE A 214 -24.98 10.76 -3.34
N PHE A 215 -25.23 12.06 -3.29
CA PHE A 215 -26.56 12.61 -3.16
C PHE A 215 -27.37 12.51 -4.45
N GLU A 216 -26.80 12.92 -5.58
CA GLU A 216 -27.44 12.80 -6.90
C GLU A 216 -27.51 11.35 -7.40
N GLU A 217 -26.57 10.47 -7.01
CA GLU A 217 -26.68 9.02 -7.28
C GLU A 217 -27.94 8.40 -6.64
N VAL A 218 -28.43 8.99 -5.56
CA VAL A 218 -29.57 8.48 -4.79
C VAL A 218 -30.88 9.20 -5.13
N ASN A 219 -30.85 10.51 -5.36
CA ASN A 219 -32.03 11.35 -5.54
C ASN A 219 -32.21 11.93 -6.96
N GLY A 220 -31.26 11.70 -7.88
CA GLY A 220 -31.29 12.16 -9.28
C GLY A 220 -32.15 11.34 -10.24
#